data_AF-A0A133XGG1-F1
#
_entry.id   AF-A0A133XGG1-F1
#
_cell.length_a   1.000
_cell.length_b   1.000
_cell.length_c   1.000
_cell.angle_alpha   90.00
_cell.angle_beta   90.00
_cell.angle_gamma   90.00
#
_symmetry.space_group_name_H-M   'P 1'
#
loop_
_entity.id
_entity.type
_entity.pdbx_description
1 polymer ?
#
loop_
_entity_poly.entity_id
_entity_poly.type
_entity_poly.pdbx_seq_one_letter_code
_entity_poly.pdbx_strand_id
1 'polypeptide(L)'
;MTETNSIEKASREPVLNVVDRVSEMLFGLFMALTFIGVVTVAGAGRDEVREMFVTALGCNLAWGLVDAVMYLVRTVADRGRQLTLVRSVKAADAAGGRRLVKDSLSQAVAGLVAPAELEAIRSRIAGLPSPPLRPRLTGDDLLAALAIFLIVVGATFPVVLPFLLIQDIGVALPVSRGISLLMLFLGGLALGRFAGYGSWKVGLMMAGLGTALVVAIIALGG
;
A
#
# COMPACT_ATOMS: atom_id res chain seq x y z
N MET A 1 29.15 16.73 -39.07
CA MET A 1 27.79 16.17 -38.93
C MET A 1 27.84 15.29 -37.68
N THR A 2 27.56 15.90 -36.52
CA THR A 2 27.79 15.30 -35.19
C THR A 2 26.61 15.71 -34.31
N GLU A 3 25.49 15.02 -34.48
CA GLU A 3 24.33 15.02 -33.59
C GLU A 3 23.78 13.58 -33.75
N THR A 4 23.65 12.73 -32.73
CA THR A 4 22.76 12.90 -31.60
C THR A 4 23.13 11.79 -30.60
N ASN A 5 23.77 12.12 -29.49
CA ASN A 5 24.06 11.16 -28.41
C ASN A 5 23.42 11.66 -27.10
N SER A 6 22.10 11.87 -27.14
CA SER A 6 21.38 12.51 -26.03
C SER A 6 19.92 12.09 -25.92
N ILE A 7 19.63 10.79 -26.01
CA ILE A 7 18.40 10.16 -25.47
C ILE A 7 18.88 8.74 -25.12
N GLU A 8 19.05 8.32 -23.88
CA GLU A 8 17.96 8.07 -22.94
C GLU A 8 18.56 7.93 -21.54
N LYS A 9 18.44 8.99 -20.72
CA LYS A 9 18.70 8.87 -19.29
C LYS A 9 17.53 8.06 -18.74
N ALA A 10 17.71 6.74 -18.63
CA ALA A 10 16.71 5.80 -18.13
C ALA A 10 16.04 6.41 -16.88
N SER A 11 14.82 6.92 -17.05
CA SER A 11 14.01 7.39 -15.94
C SER A 11 13.69 6.16 -15.13
N ARG A 12 14.39 5.99 -13.99
CA ARG A 12 14.10 4.92 -13.04
C ARG A 12 12.60 4.95 -12.75
N GLU A 13 11.89 3.90 -13.17
CA GLU A 13 10.49 3.76 -12.84
C GLU A 13 10.33 3.86 -11.31
N PRO A 14 9.35 4.62 -10.81
CA PRO A 14 9.13 4.73 -9.38
C PRO A 14 8.92 3.34 -8.79
N VAL A 15 9.71 3.00 -7.77
CA VAL A 15 9.76 1.68 -7.10
C VAL A 15 8.36 1.19 -6.64
N LEU A 16 7.42 2.11 -6.41
CA LEU A 16 6.02 1.83 -6.07
C LEU A 16 5.09 2.84 -6.77
N ASN A 17 3.89 2.40 -7.16
CA ASN A 17 2.81 3.29 -7.60
C ASN A 17 2.37 4.20 -6.43
N VAL A 18 1.95 5.42 -6.73
CA VAL A 18 1.50 6.42 -5.74
C VAL A 18 0.31 5.90 -4.92
N VAL A 19 -0.61 5.16 -5.55
CA VAL A 19 -1.77 4.58 -4.85
C VAL A 19 -1.34 3.54 -3.82
N ASP A 20 -0.35 2.70 -4.14
CA ASP A 20 0.15 1.68 -3.22
C ASP A 20 0.83 2.33 -2.02
N ARG A 21 1.66 3.36 -2.25
CA ARG A 21 2.32 4.11 -1.16
C ARG A 21 1.32 4.75 -0.22
N VAL A 22 0.28 5.38 -0.77
CA VAL A 22 -0.71 6.09 0.03
C VAL A 22 -1.65 5.13 0.75
N SER A 23 -2.08 4.04 0.09
CA SER A 23 -2.88 2.99 0.73
C SER A 23 -2.13 2.38 1.91
N GLU A 24 -0.84 2.09 1.76
CA GLU A 24 -0.04 1.48 2.81
C GLU A 24 0.18 2.43 4.00
N MET A 25 0.44 3.70 3.71
CA MET A 25 0.50 4.74 4.74
C MET A 25 -0.82 4.84 5.52
N LEU A 26 -1.96 4.80 4.83
CA LEU A 26 -3.29 4.90 5.44
C LEU A 26 -3.59 3.65 6.29
N PHE A 27 -3.26 2.45 5.81
CA PHE A 27 -3.41 1.21 6.59
C PHE A 27 -2.58 1.24 7.87
N GLY A 28 -1.30 1.64 7.78
CA GLY A 28 -0.43 1.80 8.95
C GLY A 28 -0.97 2.82 9.96
N LEU A 29 -1.50 3.95 9.49
CA LEU A 29 -2.10 4.97 10.36
C LEU A 29 -3.38 4.49 11.04
N PHE A 30 -4.28 3.79 10.35
CA PHE A 30 -5.50 3.24 10.95
C PHE A 30 -5.18 2.16 12.02
N MET A 31 -4.15 1.35 11.78
CA MET A 31 -3.70 0.35 12.75
C MET A 31 -3.04 0.96 13.97
N ALA A 32 -2.14 1.93 13.78
CA ALA A 32 -1.53 2.66 14.90
C ALA A 32 -2.60 3.33 15.77
N LEU A 33 -3.63 3.95 15.15
CA LEU A 33 -4.78 4.52 15.87
C LEU A 33 -5.56 3.46 16.66
N THR A 34 -5.71 2.25 16.12
CA THR A 34 -6.38 1.13 16.79
C THR A 34 -5.62 0.65 18.02
N PHE A 35 -4.32 0.44 17.88
CA PHE A 35 -3.48 -0.03 18.98
C PHE A 35 -3.28 1.03 20.07
N ILE A 36 -3.04 2.28 19.69
CA ILE A 36 -2.96 3.39 20.67
C ILE A 36 -4.28 3.49 21.43
N GLY A 37 -5.42 3.26 20.77
CA GLY A 37 -6.71 3.17 21.44
C GLY A 37 -6.77 2.02 22.46
N VAL A 38 -6.38 0.80 22.11
CA VAL A 38 -6.40 -0.37 23.01
C VAL A 38 -5.43 -0.26 24.20
N VAL A 39 -4.28 0.41 24.04
CA VAL A 39 -3.30 0.58 25.13
C VAL A 39 -3.77 1.59 26.18
N THR A 40 -4.71 2.49 25.86
CA THR A 40 -5.28 3.46 26.83
C THR A 40 -5.99 2.81 28.02
N VAL A 41 -6.30 1.51 27.94
CA VAL A 41 -7.01 0.71 28.95
C VAL A 41 -6.09 0.25 30.10
N ALA A 42 -4.76 0.24 29.89
CA ALA A 42 -3.81 -0.35 30.81
C ALA A 42 -2.98 0.71 31.58
N GLY A 43 -3.62 1.38 32.55
CA GLY A 43 -2.96 2.06 33.67
C GLY A 43 -2.68 3.58 33.50
N ALA A 44 -2.53 4.29 34.64
CA ALA A 44 -2.14 5.70 34.74
C ALA A 44 -0.98 5.91 35.76
N GLY A 45 0.25 6.19 35.30
CA GLY A 45 1.49 6.35 36.06
C GLY A 45 2.70 6.79 35.20
N ARG A 46 3.70 7.47 35.79
CA ARG A 46 4.84 8.06 35.04
C ARG A 46 5.76 7.05 34.35
N ASP A 47 5.86 5.82 34.85
CA ASP A 47 6.58 4.72 34.18
C ASP A 47 5.85 4.25 32.92
N GLU A 48 4.54 4.48 32.80
CA GLU A 48 3.74 4.02 31.67
C GLU A 48 3.91 4.86 30.41
N VAL A 49 4.33 6.13 30.49
CA VAL A 49 4.53 6.96 29.27
C VAL A 49 5.66 6.37 28.42
N ARG A 50 6.76 5.99 29.07
CA ARG A 50 7.91 5.37 28.42
C ARG A 50 7.56 3.97 27.93
N GLU A 51 6.77 3.23 28.70
CA GLU A 51 6.26 1.92 28.30
C GLU A 51 5.29 2.02 27.10
N MET A 52 4.41 3.02 27.08
CA MET A 52 3.54 3.35 25.93
C MET A 52 4.35 3.72 24.71
N PHE A 53 5.41 4.52 24.86
CA PHE A 53 6.28 4.86 23.72
C PHE A 53 6.96 3.61 23.17
N VAL A 54 7.56 2.77 24.01
CA VAL A 54 8.23 1.53 23.57
C VAL A 54 7.23 0.57 22.92
N THR A 55 6.03 0.44 23.50
CA THR A 55 4.95 -0.39 22.97
C THR A 55 4.46 0.12 21.62
N ALA A 56 4.20 1.42 21.50
CA ALA A 56 3.71 2.04 20.27
C ALA A 56 4.79 2.01 19.17
N LEU A 57 6.06 2.26 19.51
CA LEU A 57 7.17 2.14 18.58
C LEU A 57 7.37 0.70 18.11
N GLY A 58 7.36 -0.26 19.04
CA GLY A 58 7.44 -1.69 18.72
C GLY A 58 6.31 -2.15 17.79
N CYS A 59 5.09 -1.67 18.05
CA CYS A 59 3.93 -1.92 17.19
C CYS A 59 4.13 -1.34 15.79
N ASN A 60 4.58 -0.08 15.67
CA ASN A 60 4.83 0.55 14.37
C ASN A 60 5.89 -0.19 13.54
N LEU A 61 6.97 -0.64 14.19
CA LEU A 61 8.02 -1.42 13.54
C LEU A 61 7.51 -2.79 13.09
N ALA A 62 6.78 -3.50 13.95
CA ALA A 62 6.20 -4.80 13.61
C ALA A 62 5.21 -4.69 12.45
N TRP A 63 4.37 -3.65 12.46
CA TRP A 63 3.40 -3.41 11.39
C TRP A 63 4.07 -3.09 10.06
N GLY A 64 5.04 -2.17 10.03
CA GLY A 64 5.80 -1.87 8.82
C GLY A 64 6.50 -3.11 8.24
N LEU A 65 6.92 -4.05 9.09
CA LEU A 65 7.51 -5.32 8.65
C LEU A 65 6.46 -6.23 8.01
N VAL A 66 5.26 -6.33 8.60
CA VAL A 66 4.15 -7.10 8.03
C VAL A 66 3.77 -6.55 6.65
N ASP A 67 3.64 -5.24 6.51
CA ASP A 67 3.36 -4.54 5.25
C ASP A 67 4.42 -4.84 4.19
N ALA A 68 5.70 -4.74 4.54
CA ALA A 68 6.81 -5.10 3.64
C ALA A 68 6.77 -6.57 3.20
N VAL A 69 6.46 -7.51 4.10
CA VAL A 69 6.31 -8.93 3.78
C VAL A 69 5.09 -9.16 2.89
N MET A 70 3.95 -8.54 3.20
CA MET A 70 2.71 -8.67 2.44
C MET A 70 2.85 -8.10 1.03
N TYR A 71 3.64 -7.04 0.85
CA TYR A 71 4.04 -6.55 -0.47
C TYR A 71 4.81 -7.62 -1.25
N LEU A 72 5.81 -8.26 -0.66
CA LEU A 72 6.57 -9.32 -1.33
C LEU A 72 5.67 -10.51 -1.70
N VAL A 73 4.77 -10.90 -0.80
CA VAL A 73 3.78 -11.97 -1.04
C VAL A 73 2.88 -11.61 -2.22
N ARG A 74 2.33 -10.39 -2.25
CA ARG A 74 1.50 -9.89 -3.34
C ARG A 74 2.25 -9.89 -4.66
N THR A 75 3.49 -9.39 -4.68
CA THR A 75 4.34 -9.34 -5.87
C THR A 75 4.61 -10.75 -6.42
N VAL A 76 4.92 -11.73 -5.57
CA VAL A 76 5.11 -13.12 -6.00
C VAL A 76 3.81 -13.73 -6.50
N ALA A 77 2.70 -13.49 -5.80
CA ALA A 77 1.38 -14.00 -6.18
C ALA A 77 0.94 -13.45 -7.54
N ASP A 78 1.10 -12.15 -7.77
CA ASP A 78 0.75 -11.49 -9.04
C ASP A 78 1.61 -12.00 -10.19
N ARG A 79 2.94 -12.11 -9.99
CA ARG A 79 3.81 -12.77 -10.98
C ARG A 79 3.41 -14.21 -11.24
N GLY A 80 3.05 -14.97 -10.20
CA GLY A 80 2.54 -16.33 -10.32
C GLY A 80 1.26 -16.40 -11.15
N ARG A 81 0.33 -15.47 -10.92
CA ARG A 81 -0.93 -15.35 -11.67
C ARG A 81 -0.69 -15.02 -13.14
N GLN A 82 0.21 -14.09 -13.43
CA GLN A 82 0.60 -13.74 -14.80
C GLN A 82 1.26 -14.91 -15.54
N LEU A 83 2.20 -15.61 -14.88
CA LEU A 83 2.84 -16.81 -15.46
C LEU A 83 1.80 -17.91 -15.74
N THR A 84 0.85 -18.10 -14.83
CA THR A 84 -0.24 -19.07 -15.00
C THR A 84 -1.12 -18.70 -16.19
N LEU A 85 -1.49 -17.42 -16.34
CA LEU A 85 -2.27 -16.94 -17.48
C LEU A 85 -1.56 -17.24 -18.80
N VAL A 86 -0.26 -16.91 -18.91
CA VAL A 86 0.53 -17.19 -20.12
C VAL A 86 0.55 -18.69 -20.42
N ARG A 87 0.80 -19.54 -19.42
CA ARG A 87 0.80 -21.00 -19.61
C ARG A 87 -0.55 -21.52 -20.05
N SER A 88 -1.64 -21.07 -19.43
CA SER A 88 -2.99 -21.48 -19.77
C SER A 88 -3.36 -21.07 -21.20
N VAL A 89 -2.97 -19.87 -21.64
CA VAL A 89 -3.19 -19.41 -23.03
C VAL A 89 -2.36 -20.23 -24.02
N LYS A 90 -1.14 -20.63 -23.67
CA LYS A 90 -0.28 -21.49 -24.52
C LYS A 90 -0.78 -22.93 -24.62
N ALA A 91 -1.40 -23.45 -23.57
CA ALA A 91 -1.91 -24.82 -23.51
C ALA A 91 -3.33 -24.96 -24.08
N ALA A 92 -4.11 -23.88 -24.11
CA ALA A 92 -5.47 -23.88 -24.62
C ALA A 92 -5.51 -23.88 -26.16
N ASP A 93 -6.65 -24.34 -26.69
CA ASP A 93 -7.00 -24.15 -28.10
C ASP A 93 -7.27 -22.66 -28.40
N ALA A 94 -7.42 -22.31 -29.68
CA ALA A 94 -7.56 -20.91 -30.07
C ALA A 94 -8.79 -20.23 -29.42
N ALA A 95 -9.91 -20.95 -29.29
CA ALA A 95 -11.11 -20.43 -28.65
C ALA A 95 -10.95 -20.25 -27.14
N GLY A 96 -10.40 -21.24 -26.44
CA GLY A 96 -10.10 -21.16 -25.01
C GLY A 96 -9.07 -20.08 -24.69
N GLY A 97 -8.02 -19.96 -25.50
CA GLY A 97 -6.99 -18.94 -25.34
C GLY A 97 -7.54 -17.52 -25.47
N ARG A 98 -8.40 -17.25 -26.46
CA ARG A 98 -9.07 -15.94 -26.60
C ARG A 98 -9.94 -15.60 -25.40
N ARG A 99 -10.66 -16.59 -24.87
CA ARG A 99 -11.50 -16.42 -23.68
C ARG A 99 -10.65 -16.06 -22.46
N LEU A 100 -9.56 -16.78 -22.23
CA LEU A 100 -8.63 -16.49 -21.13
C LEU A 100 -8.02 -15.09 -21.22
N VAL A 101 -7.65 -14.64 -22.43
CA VAL A 101 -7.18 -13.26 -22.64
C VAL A 101 -8.29 -12.27 -22.32
N LYS A 102 -9.51 -12.50 -22.82
CA LYS A 102 -10.65 -11.62 -22.55
C LYS A 102 -10.99 -11.51 -21.06
N ASP A 103 -11.00 -12.64 -20.36
CA ASP A 103 -11.32 -12.72 -18.93
C ASP A 103 -10.22 -12.09 -18.04
N SER A 104 -9.02 -11.88 -18.59
CA SER A 104 -7.93 -11.16 -17.91
C SER A 104 -8.02 -9.64 -18.02
N LEU A 105 -8.82 -9.12 -18.97
CA LEU A 105 -9.04 -7.68 -19.14
C LEU A 105 -10.04 -7.16 -18.09
N SER A 106 -9.95 -5.87 -17.77
CA SER A 106 -10.97 -5.23 -16.95
C SER A 106 -12.33 -5.26 -17.67
N GLN A 107 -13.42 -5.30 -16.91
CA GLN A 107 -14.78 -5.39 -17.48
C GLN A 107 -15.07 -4.25 -18.47
N ALA A 108 -14.56 -3.04 -18.20
CA ALA A 108 -14.72 -1.89 -19.07
C ALA A 108 -14.03 -2.08 -20.44
N VAL A 109 -12.88 -2.75 -20.48
CA VAL A 109 -12.11 -2.98 -21.71
C VAL A 109 -12.56 -4.24 -22.43
N ALA A 110 -12.95 -5.29 -21.71
CA ALA A 110 -13.35 -6.57 -22.28
C ALA A 110 -14.54 -6.47 -23.25
N GLY A 111 -15.41 -5.46 -23.09
CA GLY A 111 -16.52 -5.18 -24.01
C GLY A 111 -16.15 -4.40 -25.27
N LEU A 112 -14.98 -3.76 -25.29
CA LEU A 112 -14.53 -2.88 -26.38
C LEU A 112 -13.60 -3.60 -27.37
N VAL A 113 -12.95 -4.69 -26.93
CA VAL A 113 -11.95 -5.40 -27.73
C VAL A 113 -12.62 -6.38 -28.70
N ALA A 114 -12.29 -6.25 -29.98
CA ALA A 114 -12.83 -7.10 -31.04
C ALA A 114 -12.23 -8.52 -30.97
N PRO A 115 -12.94 -9.56 -31.47
CA PRO A 115 -12.42 -10.93 -31.49
C PRO A 115 -11.08 -11.07 -32.23
N ALA A 116 -10.87 -10.29 -33.29
CA ALA A 116 -9.62 -10.28 -34.06
C ALA A 116 -8.43 -9.74 -33.23
N GLU A 117 -8.68 -8.76 -32.37
CA GLU A 117 -7.65 -8.20 -31.48
C GLU A 117 -7.29 -9.18 -30.35
N LEU A 118 -8.29 -9.88 -29.80
CA LEU A 118 -8.05 -10.97 -28.85
C LEU A 118 -7.20 -12.09 -29.46
N GLU A 119 -7.44 -12.43 -30.73
CA GLU A 119 -6.62 -13.40 -31.46
C GLU A 119 -5.19 -12.90 -31.71
N ALA A 120 -5.03 -11.62 -32.06
CA ALA A 120 -3.72 -11.01 -32.20
C ALA A 120 -2.93 -11.04 -30.88
N ILE A 121 -3.58 -10.78 -29.75
CA ILE A 121 -2.94 -10.86 -28.43
C ILE A 121 -2.60 -12.32 -28.09
N ARG A 122 -3.55 -13.25 -28.25
CA ARG A 122 -3.34 -14.69 -28.01
C ARG A 122 -2.16 -15.24 -28.82
N SER A 123 -2.08 -14.92 -30.11
CA SER A 123 -1.01 -15.38 -31.00
C SER A 123 0.36 -14.83 -30.57
N ARG A 124 0.44 -13.56 -30.14
CA ARG A 124 1.67 -12.99 -29.56
C ARG A 124 2.08 -13.71 -28.27
N ILE A 125 1.12 -14.00 -27.38
CA ILE A 125 1.39 -14.77 -26.14
C ILE A 125 1.88 -16.20 -26.48
N ALA A 126 1.28 -16.84 -27.49
CA ALA A 126 1.70 -18.15 -27.95
C ALA A 126 3.15 -18.17 -28.48
N GLY A 127 3.54 -17.09 -29.15
CA GLY A 127 4.90 -16.88 -29.66
C GLY A 127 5.95 -16.46 -28.62
N LEU A 128 5.56 -16.16 -27.38
CA LEU A 128 6.53 -15.79 -26.34
C LEU A 128 7.46 -16.98 -26.00
N PRO A 129 8.72 -16.73 -25.62
CA PRO A 129 9.58 -17.74 -25.02
C PRO A 129 8.89 -18.44 -23.85
N SER A 130 9.28 -19.69 -23.57
CA SER A 130 8.70 -20.45 -22.46
C SER A 130 8.86 -19.68 -21.14
N PRO A 131 7.77 -19.38 -20.43
CA PRO A 131 7.84 -18.62 -19.20
C PRO A 131 8.63 -19.38 -18.13
N PRO A 132 9.33 -18.69 -17.21
CA PRO A 132 10.10 -19.33 -16.15
C PRO A 132 9.22 -20.23 -15.29
N LEU A 133 9.83 -21.29 -14.73
CA LEU A 133 9.11 -22.37 -14.04
C LEU A 133 8.43 -21.92 -12.73
N ARG A 134 8.98 -20.92 -12.04
CA ARG A 134 8.43 -20.36 -10.79
C ARG A 134 8.60 -18.84 -10.77
N PRO A 135 7.62 -18.09 -10.21
CA PRO A 135 7.83 -16.68 -9.90
C PRO A 135 8.98 -16.56 -8.89
N ARG A 136 9.83 -15.55 -9.06
CA ARG A 136 10.93 -15.24 -8.15
C ARG A 136 10.86 -13.77 -7.76
N LEU A 137 11.25 -13.51 -6.51
CA LEU A 137 11.57 -12.17 -6.05
C LEU A 137 12.93 -11.77 -6.60
N THR A 138 13.07 -10.48 -6.86
CA THR A 138 14.27 -9.80 -7.33
C THR A 138 14.78 -8.84 -6.27
N GLY A 139 16.00 -8.34 -6.42
CA GLY A 139 16.56 -7.34 -5.51
C GLY A 139 15.71 -6.06 -5.46
N ASP A 140 15.11 -5.67 -6.58
CA ASP A 140 14.25 -4.49 -6.66
C ASP A 140 12.97 -4.66 -5.82
N ASP A 141 12.43 -5.87 -5.74
CA ASP A 141 11.26 -6.16 -4.91
C ASP A 141 11.60 -6.04 -3.41
N LEU A 142 12.79 -6.46 -3.00
CA LEU A 142 13.27 -6.29 -1.63
C LEU A 142 13.50 -4.81 -1.30
N LEU A 143 14.01 -4.05 -2.27
CA LEU A 143 14.21 -2.61 -2.12
C LEU A 143 12.88 -1.86 -2.04
N ALA A 144 11.86 -2.30 -2.78
CA ALA A 144 10.50 -1.81 -2.70
C ALA A 144 9.85 -2.14 -1.34
N ALA A 145 10.01 -3.37 -0.86
CA ALA A 145 9.54 -3.77 0.46
C ALA A 145 10.21 -2.94 1.58
N LEU A 146 11.52 -2.69 1.47
CA LEU A 146 12.22 -1.80 2.38
C LEU A 146 11.70 -0.36 2.30
N ALA A 147 11.43 0.14 1.10
CA ALA A 147 10.85 1.47 0.94
C ALA A 147 9.46 1.56 1.60
N ILE A 148 8.62 0.53 1.48
CA ILE A 148 7.33 0.43 2.18
C ILE A 148 7.55 0.48 3.69
N PHE A 149 8.42 -0.38 4.22
CA PHE A 149 8.74 -0.41 5.65
C PHE A 149 9.12 0.99 6.16
N LEU A 150 10.05 1.66 5.46
CA LEU A 150 10.52 2.99 5.86
C LEU A 150 9.42 4.07 5.75
N ILE A 151 8.55 3.98 4.74
CA ILE A 151 7.41 4.89 4.59
C ILE A 151 6.43 4.70 5.75
N VAL A 152 6.08 3.45 6.08
CA VAL A 152 5.11 3.13 7.14
C VAL A 152 5.65 3.55 8.51
N VAL A 153 6.88 3.18 8.83
CA VAL A 153 7.53 3.57 10.09
C VAL A 153 7.72 5.09 10.14
N GLY A 154 8.18 5.71 9.05
CA GLY A 154 8.37 7.16 8.98
C GLY A 154 7.07 7.96 9.09
N ALA A 155 5.97 7.45 8.55
CA ALA A 155 4.66 8.09 8.64
C ALA A 155 4.00 7.91 10.02
N THR A 156 4.32 6.83 10.74
CA THR A 156 3.77 6.57 12.07
C THR A 156 4.65 7.11 13.20
N PHE A 157 5.90 7.48 12.92
CA PHE A 157 6.81 8.05 13.91
C PHE A 157 6.32 9.39 14.52
N PRO A 158 5.79 10.37 13.75
CA PRO A 158 5.25 11.61 14.32
C PRO A 158 4.09 11.36 15.29
N VAL A 159 3.34 10.26 15.12
CA VAL A 159 2.21 9.89 15.98
C VAL A 159 2.68 9.43 17.35
N VAL A 160 3.84 8.76 17.44
CA VAL A 160 4.40 8.29 18.72
C VAL A 160 5.31 9.32 19.40
N LEU A 161 5.75 10.33 18.66
CA LEU A 161 6.62 11.40 19.16
C LEU A 161 6.08 12.13 20.42
N PRO A 162 4.76 12.41 20.57
CA PRO A 162 4.23 13.04 21.78
C PRO A 162 4.54 12.27 23.05
N PHE A 163 4.59 10.93 23.01
CA PHE A 163 4.93 10.11 24.18
C PHE A 163 6.40 10.21 24.59
N LEU A 164 7.29 10.71 23.73
CA LEU A 164 8.66 11.04 24.11
C LEU A 164 8.78 12.44 24.74
N LEU A 165 7.97 13.38 24.25
CA LEU A 165 8.11 14.79 24.57
C LEU A 165 7.23 15.23 25.75
N ILE A 166 6.12 14.52 25.99
CA ILE A 166 5.08 14.90 26.94
C ILE A 166 4.97 13.80 28.01
N GLN A 167 5.25 14.16 29.27
CA GLN A 167 5.19 13.22 30.40
C GLN A 167 3.77 13.02 30.94
N ASP A 168 2.83 13.90 30.59
CA ASP A 168 1.43 13.77 30.98
C ASP A 168 0.66 12.99 29.91
N ILE A 169 0.22 11.77 30.26
CA ILE A 169 -0.56 10.89 29.40
C ILE A 169 -1.87 11.56 28.95
N GLY A 170 -2.51 12.30 29.85
CA GLY A 170 -3.75 13.02 29.57
C GLY A 170 -3.61 14.09 28.48
N VAL A 171 -2.39 14.56 28.25
CA VAL A 171 -2.06 15.51 27.18
C VAL A 171 -1.44 14.79 25.97
N ALA A 172 -0.56 13.80 26.18
CA ALA A 172 0.13 13.08 25.11
C ALA A 172 -0.84 12.35 24.16
N LEU A 173 -1.90 11.74 24.71
CA LEU A 173 -2.90 11.00 23.95
C LEU A 173 -3.72 11.88 22.98
N PRO A 174 -4.38 12.97 23.43
CA PRO A 174 -5.08 13.89 22.53
C PRO A 174 -4.16 14.48 21.45
N VAL A 175 -2.92 14.82 21.81
CA VAL A 175 -1.94 15.37 20.84
C VAL A 175 -1.58 14.33 19.79
N SER A 176 -1.30 13.09 20.19
CA SER A 176 -1.02 11.97 19.27
C SER A 176 -2.21 11.73 18.32
N ARG A 177 -3.44 11.68 18.85
CA ARG A 177 -4.67 11.54 18.05
C ARG A 177 -4.83 12.70 17.04
N GLY A 178 -4.55 13.92 17.47
CA GLY A 178 -4.58 15.11 16.60
C GLY A 178 -3.57 15.03 15.45
N ILE A 179 -2.34 14.59 15.73
CA ILE A 179 -1.30 14.36 14.71
C ILE A 179 -1.76 13.30 13.71
N SER A 180 -2.27 12.15 14.18
CA SER A 180 -2.78 11.09 13.31
C SER A 180 -3.89 11.58 12.38
N LEU A 181 -4.88 12.32 12.90
CA LEU A 181 -5.98 12.87 12.09
C LEU A 181 -5.47 13.87 11.05
N LEU A 182 -4.50 14.72 11.41
CA LEU A 182 -3.86 15.63 10.47
C LEU A 182 -3.12 14.87 9.38
N MET A 183 -2.37 13.82 9.71
CA MET A 183 -1.65 12.99 8.74
C MET A 183 -2.60 12.23 7.81
N LEU A 184 -3.72 11.70 8.34
CA LEU A 184 -4.79 11.10 7.54
C LEU A 184 -5.41 12.11 6.57
N PHE A 185 -5.65 13.34 7.04
CA PHE A 185 -6.18 14.42 6.20
C PHE A 185 -5.22 14.79 5.06
N LEU A 186 -3.93 14.97 5.38
CA LEU A 186 -2.88 15.28 4.40
C LEU A 186 -2.67 14.12 3.41
N GLY A 187 -2.71 12.88 3.88
CA GLY A 187 -2.67 11.68 3.05
C GLY A 187 -3.87 11.60 2.11
N GLY A 188 -5.08 11.85 2.62
CA GLY A 188 -6.29 11.89 1.81
C GLY A 188 -6.30 13.04 0.79
N LEU A 189 -5.71 14.20 1.12
CA LEU A 189 -5.50 15.29 0.16
C LEU A 189 -4.59 14.87 -0.99
N ALA A 190 -3.47 14.21 -0.69
CA ALA A 190 -2.55 13.70 -1.70
C ALA A 190 -3.22 12.64 -2.57
N LEU A 191 -3.99 11.73 -1.97
CA LEU A 191 -4.75 10.70 -2.68
C LEU A 191 -5.80 11.30 -3.61
N GLY A 192 -6.58 12.27 -3.13
CA GLY A 192 -7.63 12.92 -3.92
C GLY A 192 -7.07 13.70 -5.11
N ARG A 193 -5.90 14.34 -4.96
CA ARG A 193 -5.18 14.94 -6.10
C ARG A 193 -4.80 13.90 -7.15
N PHE A 194 -4.29 12.75 -6.71
CA PHE A 194 -3.85 11.70 -7.61
C PHE A 194 -5.03 10.98 -8.30
N ALA A 195 -6.12 10.74 -7.58
CA ALA A 195 -7.29 10.03 -8.07
C ALA A 195 -8.26 10.92 -8.90
N GLY A 196 -8.00 12.23 -9.03
CA GLY A 196 -8.90 13.16 -9.71
C GLY A 196 -10.20 13.49 -8.96
N TYR A 197 -10.41 12.89 -7.79
CA TYR A 197 -11.53 13.19 -6.90
C TYR A 197 -11.15 14.37 -5.99
N GLY A 198 -11.81 15.52 -6.17
CA GLY A 198 -11.54 16.79 -5.47
C GLY A 198 -10.86 16.65 -4.10
N SER A 199 -9.56 16.96 -4.08
CA SER A 199 -8.59 16.70 -3.00
C SER A 199 -9.12 16.86 -1.57
N TRP A 200 -9.83 17.96 -1.30
CA TRP A 200 -10.31 18.29 0.04
C TRP A 200 -11.41 17.34 0.54
N LYS A 201 -12.27 16.84 -0.35
CA LYS A 201 -13.33 15.89 0.02
C LYS A 201 -12.73 14.56 0.48
N VAL A 202 -11.72 14.05 -0.24
CA VAL A 202 -11.03 12.80 0.10
C VAL A 202 -10.24 12.97 1.41
N GLY A 203 -9.55 14.10 1.60
CA GLY A 203 -8.93 14.45 2.87
C GLY A 203 -9.91 14.42 4.04
N LEU A 204 -11.04 15.11 3.91
CA LEU A 204 -12.06 15.17 4.96
C LEU A 204 -12.68 13.79 5.24
N MET A 205 -12.91 12.99 4.19
CA MET A 205 -13.44 11.63 4.32
C MET A 205 -12.47 10.72 5.09
N MET A 206 -11.17 10.80 4.79
CA MET A 206 -10.14 10.02 5.49
C MET A 206 -10.00 10.43 6.95
N ALA A 207 -10.02 11.74 7.24
CA ALA A 207 -10.03 12.24 8.62
C ALA A 207 -11.32 11.81 9.37
N GLY A 208 -12.47 11.84 8.69
CA GLY A 208 -13.75 11.39 9.22
C GLY A 208 -13.75 9.89 9.55
N LEU A 209 -13.22 9.06 8.66
CA LEU A 209 -12.99 7.63 8.90
C LEU A 209 -12.06 7.39 10.10
N GLY A 210 -10.94 8.12 10.16
CA GLY A 210 -10.02 8.05 11.30
C GLY A 210 -10.69 8.42 12.62
N THR A 211 -11.51 9.47 12.60
CA THR A 211 -12.28 9.92 13.78
C THR A 211 -13.30 8.85 14.20
N ALA A 212 -14.05 8.31 13.25
CA ALA A 212 -15.03 7.26 13.51
C ALA A 212 -14.37 6.01 14.11
N LEU A 213 -13.19 5.63 13.60
CA LEU A 213 -12.41 4.53 14.13
C LEU A 213 -12.00 4.80 15.59
N VAL A 214 -11.42 5.98 15.86
CA VAL A 214 -11.02 6.38 17.22
C VAL A 214 -12.21 6.34 18.19
N VAL A 215 -13.37 6.88 17.79
CA VAL A 215 -14.59 6.84 18.61
C VAL A 215 -15.05 5.40 18.86
N ALA A 216 -15.03 4.55 17.85
CA ALA A 216 -15.41 3.14 17.98
C ALA A 216 -14.48 2.39 18.95
N ILE A 217 -13.17 2.64 18.87
CA ILE A 217 -12.19 2.00 19.77
C ILE A 217 -12.43 2.44 21.22
N ILE A 218 -12.64 3.74 21.45
CA ILE A 218 -12.98 4.27 22.78
C ILE A 218 -14.28 3.63 23.31
N ALA A 219 -15.30 3.53 22.45
CA ALA A 219 -16.59 2.93 22.82
C ALA A 219 -16.50 1.42 23.13
N LEU A 220 -15.56 0.70 22.51
CA LEU A 220 -15.27 -0.71 22.78
C LEU A 220 -14.41 -0.94 24.03
N GLY A 221 -14.18 0.12 24.81
CA GLY A 221 -13.43 0.05 26.06
C GLY A 221 -11.93 0.19 25.85
N GLY A 222 -11.51 0.88 24.78
CA GLY A 222 -10.16 1.37 24.52
C GLY A 222 -9.84 2.65 25.28
#